data_AF-A0A7Z9RXQ5-F1
#
_entry.id   AF-A0A7Z9RXQ5-F1
#
_cell.length_a   1.000
_cell.length_b   1.000
_cell.length_c   1.000
_cell.angle_alpha   90.00
_cell.angle_beta   90.00
_cell.angle_gamma   90.00
#
_symmetry.space_group_name_H-M   'P 1'
#
loop_
_entity.id
_entity.type
_entity.pdbx_description
1 polymer ?
#
loop_
_entity_poly.entity_id
_entity_poly.type
_entity_poly.pdbx_seq_one_letter_code
_entity_poly.pdbx_strand_id
1 'polypeptide(L)'
;MDDPAQCAPASPMHVLHIHGTLDPIILYGGGFLNDSYPSAMETCTQWAAHNGCDAAPVSDANINFDGFIFGNETSVLRWQEGCATGGSVEFWSVFLGGHLPALSSQASSLIFQHLIDHPKPTAPGGFIRGDVGGDGTLDISDAIELLLHLFSNGNLDCREAANSNADGSLDISDVIYLLAYMFTSAPPPSAPFPGCGSQPISLDCLDPSCP
;
A
#
# COMPACT_ATOMS: atom_id res chain seq x y z
N MET A 1 21.65 7.53 -7.31
CA MET A 1 20.76 7.03 -6.24
C MET A 1 20.08 5.76 -6.75
N ASP A 2 20.75 5.03 -7.64
CA ASP A 2 20.15 4.15 -8.65
C ASP A 2 20.91 2.82 -8.75
N ASP A 3 21.78 2.53 -7.78
CA ASP A 3 22.44 1.23 -7.69
C ASP A 3 21.37 0.19 -7.31
N PRO A 4 21.07 -0.80 -8.17
CA PRO A 4 20.11 -1.86 -7.86
C PRO A 4 20.51 -2.63 -6.59
N ALA A 5 21.79 -2.67 -6.25
CA ALA A 5 22.27 -3.29 -5.01
C ALA A 5 21.92 -2.49 -3.74
N GLN A 6 21.51 -1.23 -3.89
CA GLN A 6 21.02 -0.37 -2.79
C GLN A 6 19.49 -0.35 -2.69
N CYS A 7 18.77 -0.88 -3.69
CA CYS A 7 17.33 -1.09 -3.61
C CYS A 7 17.05 -2.42 -2.90
N ALA A 8 16.89 -2.36 -1.57
CA ALA A 8 16.57 -3.53 -0.75
C ALA A 8 15.21 -3.33 -0.03
N PRO A 9 14.08 -3.41 -0.75
CA PRO A 9 12.78 -3.35 -0.11
C PRO A 9 12.64 -4.54 0.87
N ALA A 10 12.15 -4.28 2.08
CA ALA A 10 12.07 -5.31 3.12
C ALA A 10 10.89 -6.29 2.94
N SER A 11 9.88 -5.91 2.15
CA SER A 11 8.66 -6.68 1.94
C SER A 11 8.21 -6.64 0.47
N PRO A 12 7.34 -7.58 0.03
CA PRO A 12 6.64 -7.46 -1.23
C PRO A 12 5.81 -6.16 -1.29
N MET A 13 5.62 -5.63 -2.49
CA MET A 13 4.80 -4.44 -2.71
C MET A 13 4.18 -4.40 -4.10
N HIS A 14 3.03 -3.75 -4.22
CA HIS A 14 2.37 -3.50 -5.49
C HIS A 14 3.05 -2.36 -6.25
N VAL A 15 3.38 -2.58 -7.52
CA VAL A 15 4.07 -1.61 -8.38
C VAL A 15 3.28 -1.38 -9.65
N LEU A 16 2.91 -0.12 -9.91
CA LEU A 16 2.42 0.33 -11.21
C LEU A 16 3.50 1.18 -11.88
N HIS A 17 4.10 0.67 -12.95
CA HIS A 17 5.02 1.42 -13.79
C HIS A 17 4.31 1.88 -15.06
N ILE A 18 4.36 3.18 -15.35
CA ILE A 18 3.80 3.75 -16.57
C ILE A 18 4.91 4.49 -17.31
N HIS A 19 5.15 4.15 -18.58
CA HIS A 19 6.24 4.75 -19.35
C HIS A 19 5.87 5.02 -20.80
N GLY A 20 6.21 6.21 -21.29
CA GLY A 20 6.06 6.57 -22.70
C GLY A 20 7.16 5.99 -23.57
N THR A 21 6.83 5.36 -24.70
CA THR A 21 7.85 4.76 -25.58
C THR A 21 8.74 5.78 -26.29
N LEU A 22 8.35 7.06 -26.30
CA LEU A 22 9.08 8.19 -26.89
C LEU A 22 9.49 9.23 -25.84
N ASP A 23 9.66 8.82 -24.58
CA ASP A 23 10.20 9.70 -23.53
C ASP A 23 11.63 10.17 -23.89
N PRO A 24 11.85 11.48 -24.12
CA PRO A 24 13.16 12.01 -24.51
C PRO A 24 14.08 12.31 -23.31
N ILE A 25 13.59 12.18 -22.08
CA ILE A 25 14.30 12.50 -20.84
C ILE A 25 14.74 11.21 -20.14
N ILE A 26 13.79 10.31 -19.87
CA ILE A 26 14.05 8.99 -19.29
C ILE A 26 13.75 7.94 -20.34
N LEU A 27 14.80 7.44 -20.98
CA LEU A 27 14.68 6.59 -22.14
C LEU A 27 13.97 5.28 -21.79
N TYR A 28 12.98 4.92 -22.59
CA TYR A 28 12.20 3.69 -22.42
C TYR A 28 13.08 2.42 -22.35
N GLY A 29 14.14 2.39 -23.16
CA GLY A 29 15.11 1.29 -23.22
C GLY A 29 16.20 1.33 -22.15
N GLY A 30 16.14 2.26 -21.20
CA GLY A 30 17.21 2.49 -20.24
C GLY A 30 18.27 3.43 -20.80
N GLY A 31 19.18 3.88 -19.94
CA GLY A 31 20.15 4.89 -20.33
C GLY A 31 21.11 5.29 -19.23
N PHE A 32 21.59 6.54 -19.31
CA PHE A 32 22.51 7.10 -18.35
C PHE A 32 22.09 8.53 -18.00
N LEU A 33 21.87 8.80 -16.72
CA LEU A 33 21.62 10.13 -16.16
C LEU A 33 22.37 10.25 -14.83
N ASN A 34 23.61 10.71 -14.89
CA ASN A 34 24.60 10.67 -13.79
C ASN A 34 25.01 9.26 -13.34
N ASP A 35 24.11 8.28 -13.44
CA ASP A 35 24.36 6.85 -13.28
C ASP A 35 23.59 6.06 -14.35
N SER A 36 23.94 4.79 -14.57
CA SER A 36 23.19 3.90 -15.47
C SER A 36 21.84 3.53 -14.85
N TYR A 37 20.79 3.52 -15.66
CA TYR A 37 19.47 3.07 -15.23
C TYR A 37 18.88 2.03 -16.20
N PRO A 38 18.10 1.06 -15.68
CA PRO A 38 17.54 -0.03 -16.47
C PRO A 38 16.45 0.45 -17.44
N SER A 39 16.08 -0.42 -18.38
CA SER A 39 14.88 -0.18 -19.21
C SER A 39 13.60 -0.23 -18.38
N ALA A 40 12.52 0.37 -18.87
CA ALA A 40 11.21 0.33 -18.20
C ALA A 40 10.74 -1.13 -17.96
N MET A 41 10.94 -2.01 -18.95
CA MET A 41 10.66 -3.44 -18.81
C MET A 41 11.56 -4.10 -17.76
N GLU A 42 12.86 -3.78 -17.77
CA GLU A 42 13.82 -4.35 -16.83
C GLU A 42 13.49 -3.96 -15.39
N THR A 43 13.12 -2.70 -15.12
CA THR A 43 12.59 -2.26 -13.83
C THR A 43 11.41 -3.10 -13.37
N CYS A 44 10.45 -3.36 -14.26
CA CYS A 44 9.27 -4.18 -13.92
C CYS A 44 9.67 -5.63 -13.61
N THR A 45 10.59 -6.22 -14.39
CA THR A 45 11.07 -7.58 -14.13
C THR A 45 11.86 -7.70 -12.83
N GLN A 46 12.61 -6.66 -12.44
CA GLN A 46 13.31 -6.62 -11.15
C GLN A 46 12.32 -6.60 -9.98
N TRP A 47 11.27 -5.77 -10.06
CA TRP A 47 10.20 -5.77 -9.06
C TRP A 47 9.40 -7.06 -9.03
N ALA A 48 9.14 -7.68 -10.19
CA ALA A 48 8.46 -8.97 -10.25
C ALA A 48 9.29 -10.07 -9.56
N ALA A 49 10.60 -10.09 -9.80
CA ALA A 49 11.53 -10.99 -9.13
C ALA A 49 11.61 -10.73 -7.62
N HIS A 50 11.66 -9.46 -7.20
CA HIS A 50 11.61 -9.07 -5.77
C HIS A 50 10.33 -9.58 -5.09
N ASN A 51 9.19 -9.42 -5.76
CA ASN A 51 7.89 -9.89 -5.29
C ASN A 51 7.72 -11.42 -5.39
N GLY A 52 8.68 -12.16 -5.93
CA GLY A 52 8.61 -13.61 -6.12
C GLY A 52 7.62 -14.06 -7.20
N CYS A 53 7.18 -13.17 -8.07
CA CYS A 53 6.23 -13.47 -9.14
C CYS A 53 6.82 -14.44 -10.18
N ASP A 54 5.93 -15.07 -10.95
CA ASP A 54 6.31 -15.83 -12.14
C ASP A 54 7.12 -14.95 -13.11
N ALA A 55 8.08 -15.54 -13.83
CA ALA A 55 9.00 -14.75 -14.66
C ALA A 55 8.31 -14.00 -15.81
N ALA A 56 7.23 -14.57 -16.37
CA ALA A 56 6.52 -14.01 -17.52
C ALA A 56 5.25 -13.28 -17.08
N PRO A 57 5.00 -12.06 -17.58
CA PRO A 57 3.73 -11.38 -17.35
C PRO A 57 2.61 -11.98 -18.19
N VAL A 58 1.39 -11.73 -17.77
CA VAL A 58 0.17 -11.89 -18.58
C VAL A 58 -0.11 -10.56 -19.28
N SER A 59 -0.41 -10.61 -20.58
CA SER A 59 -0.88 -9.46 -21.35
C SER A 59 -2.37 -9.28 -21.18
N ASP A 60 -2.79 -8.03 -20.99
CA ASP A 60 -4.20 -7.64 -20.91
C ASP A 60 -4.61 -6.80 -22.13
N ALA A 61 -5.89 -6.41 -22.21
CA ALA A 61 -6.39 -5.51 -23.23
C ALA A 61 -5.70 -4.14 -23.15
N ASN A 62 -5.40 -3.56 -24.31
CA ASN A 62 -4.86 -2.21 -24.35
C ASN A 62 -5.88 -1.19 -23.83
N ILE A 63 -5.36 -0.12 -23.23
CA ILE A 63 -6.14 0.99 -22.66
C ILE A 63 -5.83 2.30 -23.38
N ASN A 64 -6.77 3.23 -23.32
CA ASN A 64 -6.60 4.63 -23.68
C ASN A 64 -6.03 5.38 -22.47
N PHE A 65 -4.73 5.67 -22.50
CA PHE A 65 -4.02 6.34 -21.42
C PHE A 65 -3.83 7.84 -21.69
N ASP A 66 -3.39 8.21 -22.89
CA ASP A 66 -3.09 9.60 -23.25
C ASP A 66 -4.22 10.20 -24.09
N GLY A 67 -4.83 11.28 -23.61
CA GLY A 67 -5.95 11.97 -24.26
C GLY A 67 -5.60 12.67 -25.58
N PHE A 68 -4.31 12.81 -25.93
CA PHE A 68 -3.87 13.33 -27.22
C PHE A 68 -3.46 12.23 -28.21
N ILE A 69 -3.34 10.98 -27.76
CA ILE A 69 -3.03 9.84 -28.63
C ILE A 69 -4.33 9.08 -28.90
N PHE A 70 -4.59 8.78 -30.16
CA PHE A 70 -5.86 8.17 -30.56
C PHE A 70 -5.85 6.66 -30.38
N GLY A 71 -6.90 6.13 -29.74
CA GLY A 71 -7.18 4.71 -29.64
C GLY A 71 -6.92 4.15 -28.25
N ASN A 72 -6.57 2.86 -28.20
CA ASN A 72 -6.07 2.20 -27.00
C ASN A 72 -4.58 1.90 -27.24
N GLU A 73 -3.77 2.93 -27.10
CA GLU A 73 -2.34 2.98 -27.42
C GLU A 73 -1.45 2.36 -26.35
N THR A 74 -1.99 2.10 -25.16
CA THR A 74 -1.19 1.63 -24.03
C THR A 74 -1.35 0.13 -23.87
N SER A 75 -0.25 -0.61 -24.04
CA SER A 75 -0.23 -2.03 -23.72
C SER A 75 -0.09 -2.24 -22.21
N VAL A 76 -0.73 -3.28 -21.70
CA VAL A 76 -0.77 -3.61 -20.27
C VAL A 76 -0.20 -5.00 -20.06
N LEU A 77 0.83 -5.10 -19.23
CA LEU A 77 1.44 -6.35 -18.79
C LEU A 77 1.32 -6.47 -17.27
N ARG A 78 1.01 -7.66 -16.77
CA ARG A 78 0.76 -7.91 -15.34
C ARG A 78 1.54 -9.12 -14.84
N TRP A 79 2.29 -8.94 -13.77
CA TRP A 79 2.83 -10.01 -12.92
C TRP A 79 1.95 -10.11 -11.67
N GLN A 80 1.08 -11.11 -11.66
CA GLN A 80 0.12 -11.35 -10.57
C GLN A 80 0.14 -12.82 -10.10
N GLU A 81 0.65 -13.73 -10.95
CA GLU A 81 0.80 -15.14 -10.62
C GLU A 81 2.16 -15.39 -9.95
N GLY A 82 2.18 -16.33 -9.01
CA GLY A 82 3.39 -16.71 -8.26
C GLY A 82 3.85 -15.67 -7.22
N CYS A 83 3.32 -14.45 -7.25
CA CYS A 83 3.75 -13.37 -6.36
C CYS A 83 3.50 -13.69 -4.88
N ALA A 84 4.41 -13.27 -4.02
CA ALA A 84 4.19 -13.24 -2.58
C ALA A 84 3.01 -12.32 -2.23
N THR A 85 2.30 -12.63 -1.14
CA THR A 85 1.16 -11.82 -0.66
C THR A 85 1.57 -10.36 -0.50
N GLY A 86 0.76 -9.44 -1.06
CA GLY A 86 1.04 -8.01 -1.06
C GLY A 86 1.99 -7.54 -2.17
N GLY A 87 2.41 -8.45 -3.07
CA GLY A 87 3.22 -8.15 -4.24
C GLY A 87 2.42 -8.28 -5.53
N SER A 88 2.60 -7.32 -6.44
CA SER A 88 2.23 -7.43 -7.86
C SER A 88 3.01 -6.39 -8.66
N VAL A 89 3.13 -6.60 -9.96
CA VAL A 89 3.67 -5.58 -10.87
C VAL A 89 2.77 -5.41 -12.07
N GLU A 90 2.51 -4.17 -12.44
CA GLU A 90 1.78 -3.80 -13.64
C GLU A 90 2.60 -2.81 -14.45
N PHE A 91 2.77 -3.08 -15.75
CA PHE A 91 3.52 -2.23 -16.67
C PHE A 91 2.61 -1.72 -17.78
N TRP A 92 2.47 -0.40 -17.85
CA TRP A 92 1.75 0.32 -18.89
C TRP A 92 2.73 1.00 -19.83
N SER A 93 2.81 0.48 -21.04
CA SER A 93 3.69 1.02 -22.08
C SER A 93 2.87 1.87 -23.04
N VAL A 94 2.96 3.19 -22.89
CA VAL A 94 2.18 4.17 -23.68
C VAL A 94 2.84 4.36 -25.04
N PHE A 95 2.29 3.71 -26.08
CA PHE A 95 2.84 3.80 -27.42
C PHE A 95 2.76 5.24 -27.94
N LEU A 96 3.88 5.76 -28.45
CA LEU A 96 4.08 7.17 -28.84
C LEU A 96 3.98 8.18 -27.68
N GLY A 97 3.82 7.74 -26.43
CA GLY A 97 3.80 8.59 -25.26
C GLY A 97 5.16 9.23 -24.96
N GLY A 98 5.15 10.47 -24.47
CA GLY A 98 6.35 11.19 -24.02
C GLY A 98 6.55 11.11 -22.51
N HIS A 99 7.41 12.00 -21.98
CA HIS A 99 7.73 12.07 -20.54
C HIS A 99 6.55 12.53 -19.66
N LEU A 100 5.73 13.45 -20.18
CA LEU A 100 4.58 14.03 -19.48
C LEU A 100 3.30 13.75 -20.29
N PRO A 101 2.68 12.58 -20.09
CA PRO A 101 1.45 12.22 -20.80
C PRO A 101 0.26 13.08 -20.33
N ALA A 102 -0.66 13.35 -21.24
CA ALA A 102 -1.93 14.01 -20.91
C ALA A 102 -2.97 12.95 -20.55
N LEU A 103 -3.22 12.72 -19.26
CA LEU A 103 -4.10 11.63 -18.82
C LEU A 103 -5.51 11.73 -19.42
N SER A 104 -5.97 10.63 -20.03
CA SER A 104 -7.35 10.45 -20.44
C SER A 104 -8.27 10.26 -19.21
N SER A 105 -9.59 10.31 -19.42
CA SER A 105 -10.56 9.97 -18.35
C SER A 105 -10.50 8.50 -17.95
N GLN A 106 -10.19 7.59 -18.90
CA GLN A 106 -9.99 6.18 -18.59
C GLN A 106 -8.70 5.99 -17.77
N ALA A 107 -7.62 6.66 -18.15
CA ALA A 107 -6.33 6.59 -17.46
C ALA A 107 -6.46 6.99 -15.99
N SER A 108 -7.04 8.17 -15.73
CA SER A 108 -7.24 8.65 -14.36
C SER A 108 -8.07 7.67 -13.54
N SER A 109 -9.18 7.17 -14.10
CA SER A 109 -10.04 6.18 -13.42
C SER A 109 -9.29 4.88 -13.09
N LEU A 110 -8.49 4.36 -14.03
CA LEU A 110 -7.74 3.12 -13.84
C LEU A 110 -6.58 3.29 -12.85
N ILE A 111 -5.91 4.44 -12.80
CA ILE A 111 -4.88 4.72 -11.79
C ILE A 111 -5.52 4.71 -10.40
N PHE A 112 -6.63 5.42 -10.21
CA PHE A 112 -7.33 5.42 -8.92
C PHE A 112 -7.82 4.02 -8.54
N GLN A 113 -8.37 3.27 -9.49
CA GLN A 113 -8.80 1.89 -9.26
C GLN A 113 -7.62 1.00 -8.86
N HIS A 114 -6.48 1.12 -9.55
CA HIS A 114 -5.27 0.38 -9.20
C HIS A 114 -4.85 0.66 -7.75
N LEU A 115 -4.82 1.92 -7.33
CA LEU A 115 -4.46 2.30 -5.95
C LEU A 115 -5.42 1.74 -4.90
N ILE A 116 -6.72 1.64 -5.23
CA ILE A 116 -7.74 1.07 -4.33
C ILE A 116 -7.59 -0.45 -4.23
N ASP A 117 -7.36 -1.14 -5.36
CA ASP A 117 -7.25 -2.60 -5.42
C ASP A 117 -5.91 -3.13 -4.90
N HIS A 118 -4.90 -2.26 -4.83
CA HIS A 118 -3.54 -2.59 -4.40
C HIS A 118 -3.11 -1.71 -3.22
N PRO A 119 -3.82 -1.78 -2.07
CA PRO A 119 -3.43 -1.02 -0.89
C PRO A 119 -2.04 -1.46 -0.44
N LYS A 120 -1.31 -0.54 0.20
CA LYS A 120 -0.05 -0.89 0.87
C LYS A 120 -0.31 -2.11 1.77
N PRO A 121 0.45 -3.22 1.64
CA PRO A 121 0.31 -4.34 2.55
C PRO A 121 0.47 -3.84 3.97
N THR A 122 -0.52 -4.12 4.82
CA THR A 122 -0.40 -3.95 6.27
C THR A 122 0.89 -4.64 6.70
N ALA A 123 1.78 -3.93 7.43
CA ALA A 123 3.05 -4.52 7.81
C ALA A 123 2.81 -5.90 8.47
N PRO A 124 3.68 -6.88 8.24
CA PRO A 124 3.52 -8.20 8.82
C PRO A 124 3.59 -8.06 10.34
N GLY A 125 2.44 -8.21 10.97
CA GLY A 125 2.30 -8.05 12.40
C GLY A 125 0.90 -7.71 12.84
N GLY A 126 0.01 -7.16 11.99
CA GLY A 126 -1.40 -6.95 12.34
C GLY A 126 -1.59 -6.13 13.63
N PHE A 127 -2.82 -6.01 14.10
CA PHE A 127 -3.08 -5.41 15.40
C PHE A 127 -4.14 -6.20 16.15
N ILE A 128 -4.27 -5.91 17.44
CA ILE A 128 -5.42 -6.31 18.24
C ILE A 128 -6.22 -5.03 18.51
N ARG A 129 -7.49 -5.00 18.15
CA ARG A 129 -8.34 -3.82 18.36
C ARG A 129 -8.52 -3.61 19.86
N GLY A 130 -8.09 -2.44 20.31
CA GLY A 130 -8.07 -2.04 21.71
C GLY A 130 -6.75 -2.26 22.44
N ASP A 131 -5.77 -2.92 21.82
CA ASP A 131 -4.38 -3.00 22.31
C ASP A 131 -3.60 -1.82 21.73
N VAL A 132 -3.63 -0.71 22.47
CA VAL A 132 -3.08 0.59 22.05
C VAL A 132 -1.56 0.58 22.17
N GLY A 133 -1.04 -0.11 23.19
CA GLY A 133 0.40 -0.23 23.46
C GLY A 133 1.10 -1.30 22.62
N GLY A 134 0.36 -2.18 21.96
CA GLY A 134 0.90 -3.27 21.14
C GLY A 134 1.56 -4.39 21.96
N ASP A 135 1.14 -4.57 23.22
CA ASP A 135 1.77 -5.54 24.13
C ASP A 135 1.06 -6.92 24.14
N GLY A 136 0.02 -7.07 23.33
CA GLY A 136 -0.79 -8.28 23.19
C GLY A 136 -1.89 -8.43 24.22
N THR A 137 -2.05 -7.47 25.13
CA THR A 137 -3.04 -7.50 26.19
C THR A 137 -3.94 -6.26 26.12
N LEU A 138 -5.24 -6.45 26.38
CA LEU A 138 -6.18 -5.33 26.52
C LEU A 138 -6.39 -5.07 28.00
N ASP A 139 -5.82 -3.98 28.51
CA ASP A 139 -5.94 -3.56 29.90
C ASP A 139 -6.09 -2.03 30.08
N ILE A 140 -5.96 -1.54 31.32
CA ILE A 140 -6.18 -0.13 31.62
C ILE A 140 -5.08 0.79 31.07
N SER A 141 -3.91 0.24 30.79
CA SER A 141 -2.77 0.95 30.20
C SER A 141 -3.12 1.45 28.81
N ASP A 142 -3.90 0.68 28.04
CA ASP A 142 -4.39 1.09 26.71
C ASP A 142 -5.26 2.34 26.78
N ALA A 143 -6.18 2.38 27.75
CA ALA A 143 -7.04 3.53 27.97
C ALA A 143 -6.24 4.77 28.39
N ILE A 144 -5.19 4.60 29.19
CA ILE A 144 -4.31 5.69 29.62
C ILE A 144 -3.49 6.21 28.44
N GLU A 145 -2.92 5.32 27.64
CA GLU A 145 -2.09 5.67 26.48
C GLU A 145 -2.91 6.42 25.42
N LEU A 146 -4.13 5.95 25.15
CA LEU A 146 -5.05 6.67 24.26
C LEU A 146 -5.41 8.05 24.81
N LEU A 147 -5.66 8.19 26.12
CA LEU A 147 -5.88 9.50 26.73
C LEU A 147 -4.65 10.42 26.61
N LEU A 148 -3.44 9.88 26.75
CA LEU A 148 -2.19 10.63 26.56
C LEU A 148 -2.03 11.08 25.12
N HIS A 149 -2.40 10.25 24.15
CA HIS A 149 -2.46 10.66 22.74
C HIS A 149 -3.44 11.82 22.52
N LEU A 150 -4.68 11.66 22.98
CA LEU A 150 -5.76 12.63 22.74
C LEU A 150 -5.53 13.98 23.43
N PHE A 151 -4.91 13.99 24.62
CA PHE A 151 -4.84 15.20 25.46
C PHE A 151 -3.42 15.66 25.82
N SER A 152 -2.37 14.93 25.42
CA SER A 152 -0.99 15.24 25.80
C SER A 152 0.03 14.97 24.68
N ASN A 153 -0.43 14.86 23.43
CA ASN A 153 0.41 14.59 22.25
C ASN A 153 1.27 13.32 22.41
N GLY A 154 0.76 12.30 23.11
CA GLY A 154 1.37 10.96 23.11
C GLY A 154 1.45 10.41 21.68
N ASN A 155 2.51 9.67 21.37
CA ASN A 155 2.63 9.00 20.08
C ASN A 155 1.87 7.68 20.11
N LEU A 156 1.24 7.30 19.00
CA LEU A 156 0.63 5.97 18.82
C LEU A 156 1.23 5.33 17.56
N ASP A 157 1.70 4.11 17.69
CA ASP A 157 2.32 3.38 16.58
C ASP A 157 1.27 2.76 15.64
N CYS A 158 0.08 2.43 16.17
CA CYS A 158 -1.09 2.00 15.41
C CYS A 158 -2.38 2.69 15.85
N ARG A 159 -2.83 3.67 15.06
CA ARG A 159 -4.07 4.41 15.35
C ARG A 159 -5.33 3.58 15.09
N GLU A 160 -5.25 2.59 14.20
CA GLU A 160 -6.34 1.64 13.96
C GLU A 160 -6.58 0.71 15.17
N ALA A 161 -5.52 0.35 15.91
CA ALA A 161 -5.68 -0.41 17.16
C ALA A 161 -6.43 0.40 18.21
N ALA A 162 -6.17 1.71 18.26
CA ALA A 162 -6.79 2.62 19.19
C ALA A 162 -8.23 3.03 18.84
N ASN A 163 -8.63 2.95 17.55
CA ASN A 163 -10.02 3.07 17.08
C ASN A 163 -10.84 1.85 17.53
N SER A 164 -11.16 1.82 18.81
CA SER A 164 -11.68 0.67 19.55
C SER A 164 -13.14 0.40 19.22
N ASN A 165 -13.89 1.44 18.91
CA ASN A 165 -15.29 1.31 18.49
C ASN A 165 -15.44 1.04 16.97
N ALA A 166 -14.34 1.13 16.21
CA ALA A 166 -14.24 0.91 14.77
C ALA A 166 -15.12 1.85 13.91
N ASP A 167 -15.32 3.09 14.34
CA ASP A 167 -16.12 4.08 13.60
C ASP A 167 -15.31 4.94 12.61
N GLY A 168 -13.99 4.80 12.62
CA GLY A 168 -13.06 5.47 11.70
C GLY A 168 -12.60 6.84 12.19
N SER A 169 -13.01 7.25 13.40
CA SER A 169 -12.48 8.41 14.12
C SER A 169 -11.63 7.92 15.30
N LEU A 170 -10.76 8.80 15.80
CA LEU A 170 -10.01 8.53 17.03
C LEU A 170 -10.32 9.64 18.03
N ASP A 171 -11.17 9.33 19.01
CA ASP A 171 -11.65 10.29 19.99
C ASP A 171 -11.97 9.67 21.37
N ILE A 172 -12.61 10.43 22.25
CA ILE A 172 -12.90 9.98 23.62
C ILE A 172 -13.86 8.79 23.65
N SER A 173 -14.66 8.57 22.61
CA SER A 173 -15.60 7.46 22.53
C SER A 173 -14.90 6.11 22.46
N ASP A 174 -13.69 6.04 21.91
CA ASP A 174 -12.84 4.85 21.91
C ASP A 174 -12.40 4.47 23.32
N VAL A 175 -11.97 5.45 24.12
CA VAL A 175 -11.61 5.24 25.53
C VAL A 175 -12.82 4.73 26.33
N ILE A 176 -13.99 5.35 26.11
CA ILE A 176 -15.23 4.94 26.77
C ILE A 176 -15.59 3.51 26.38
N TYR A 177 -15.41 3.14 25.11
CA TYR A 177 -15.68 1.81 24.60
C TYR A 177 -14.78 0.75 25.27
N LEU A 178 -13.46 0.99 25.35
CA LEU A 178 -12.52 0.08 26.04
C LEU A 178 -12.88 -0.14 27.50
N LEU A 179 -13.12 0.95 28.24
CA LEU A 179 -13.48 0.87 29.66
C LEU A 179 -14.83 0.16 29.87
N ALA A 180 -15.79 0.37 28.97
CA ALA A 180 -17.07 -0.34 29.04
C ALA A 180 -16.91 -1.84 28.79
N TYR A 181 -16.09 -2.24 27.82
CA TYR A 181 -15.76 -3.65 27.60
C TYR A 181 -15.10 -4.27 28.84
N MET A 182 -14.08 -3.61 29.40
CA MET A 182 -13.34 -4.08 30.57
C MET A 182 -14.19 -4.21 31.85
N PHE A 183 -15.06 -3.24 32.11
CA PHE A 183 -15.70 -3.10 33.44
C PHE A 183 -17.21 -3.30 33.47
N THR A 184 -17.91 -3.24 32.33
CA THR A 184 -19.38 -3.27 32.31
C THR A 184 -19.97 -4.38 31.45
N SER A 185 -19.15 -5.33 30.99
CA SER A 185 -19.58 -6.42 30.09
C SER A 185 -20.21 -5.91 28.79
N ALA A 186 -19.76 -4.75 28.30
CA ALA A 186 -20.13 -4.28 26.97
C ALA A 186 -19.62 -5.26 25.89
N PRO A 187 -20.14 -5.19 24.64
CA PRO A 187 -19.66 -6.03 23.56
C PRO A 187 -18.13 -5.92 23.37
N PRO A 188 -17.45 -7.02 23.00
CA PRO A 188 -16.04 -6.97 22.67
C PRO A 188 -15.78 -6.11 21.42
N PRO A 189 -14.56 -5.54 21.28
CA PRO A 189 -14.14 -4.90 20.05
C PRO A 189 -14.39 -5.78 18.83
N SER A 190 -14.68 -5.15 17.70
CA SER A 190 -14.78 -5.85 16.42
C SER A 190 -13.42 -6.39 15.99
N ALA A 191 -13.40 -7.28 14.99
CA ALA A 191 -12.15 -7.81 14.45
C ALA A 191 -11.17 -6.67 14.08
N PRO A 192 -9.85 -6.86 14.31
CA PRO A 192 -9.19 -8.05 14.87
C PRO A 192 -9.17 -8.07 16.42
N PHE A 193 -9.98 -8.92 17.06
CA PHE A 193 -10.02 -9.11 18.52
C PHE A 193 -10.63 -10.49 18.83
N PRO A 194 -10.18 -11.23 19.86
CA PRO A 194 -9.04 -10.94 20.75
C PRO A 194 -7.68 -11.35 20.15
N GLY A 195 -7.70 -11.94 18.96
CA GLY A 195 -6.49 -12.36 18.26
C GLY A 195 -6.00 -11.29 17.30
N CYS A 196 -4.71 -11.34 17.01
CA CYS A 196 -4.07 -10.51 16.02
C CYS A 196 -4.69 -10.72 14.62
N GLY A 197 -4.83 -9.64 13.87
CA GLY A 197 -5.27 -9.73 12.48
C GLY A 197 -5.09 -8.44 11.70
N SER A 198 -5.27 -8.55 10.38
CA SER A 198 -5.32 -7.41 9.47
C SER A 198 -6.77 -7.04 9.18
N GLN A 199 -7.06 -5.74 9.11
CA GLN A 199 -8.31 -5.19 8.57
C GLN A 199 -7.98 -4.06 7.60
N PRO A 200 -8.89 -3.68 6.69
CA PRO A 200 -8.76 -2.46 5.92
C PRO A 200 -8.53 -1.30 6.88
N ILE A 201 -7.38 -0.65 6.78
CA ILE A 201 -7.00 0.43 7.66
C ILE A 201 -7.79 1.68 7.27
N SER A 202 -8.53 2.27 8.21
CA SER A 202 -9.12 3.61 8.09
C SER A 202 -8.19 4.69 8.66
N LEU A 203 -7.28 4.33 9.57
CA LEU A 203 -6.33 5.22 10.25
C LEU A 203 -4.91 4.65 10.30
N ASP A 204 -3.88 5.46 10.01
CA ASP A 204 -2.48 5.01 9.92
C ASP A 204 -2.04 4.01 11.02
N CYS A 205 -1.53 2.85 10.59
CA CYS A 205 -0.77 1.92 11.42
C CYS A 205 0.58 1.70 10.77
N LEU A 206 1.57 2.42 11.29
CA LEU A 206 2.91 2.50 10.70
C LEU A 206 3.75 1.29 11.10
N ASP A 207 3.53 0.76 12.31
CA ASP A 207 4.15 -0.46 12.81
C ASP A 207 3.11 -1.32 13.58
N PRO A 208 2.19 -1.98 12.85
CA PRO A 208 1.29 -2.96 13.45
C PRO A 208 2.14 -4.14 13.93
N SER A 209 2.57 -4.09 15.19
CA SER A 209 3.32 -5.17 15.83
C SER A 209 2.39 -5.87 16.82
N CYS A 210 2.07 -7.13 16.53
CA CYS A 210 1.62 -8.07 17.54
C CYS A 210 2.86 -8.75 18.17
N PRO A 211 2.84 -9.07 19.47
CA PRO A 211 3.91 -9.83 20.12
C PRO A 211 4.05 -11.28 19.63
#